data_AF-A0AAU1XNM5-F1
#
_entry.id   AF-A0AAU1XNM5-F1
#
_cell.length_a   1.000
_cell.length_b   1.000
_cell.length_c   1.000
_cell.angle_alpha   90.00
_cell.angle_beta   90.00
_cell.angle_gamma   90.00
#
_symmetry.space_group_name_H-M   'P 1'
#
loop_
_entity.id
_entity.type
_entity.pdbx_description
1 polymer ?
#
loop_
_entity_poly.entity_id
_entity_poly.type
_entity_poly.pdbx_seq_one_letter_code
_entity_poly.pdbx_strand_id
1 'polypeptide(L)'
;MPHSVPDYPVSEKKYIKRILRHSPRSLLELIAATSAAMPFPRDLGRQNLGMYGPWALADAAWISLAVGGSEDRRGGGARGRRSRPQRSTHRRRQARDASARPQDLDTILGYYLALDDPISTKSAVDHLTNYLLRVAGQQFTWQVDEYSELARTIALLEQTTTDRHLQVLHPGSGWDTGLLGCTVPDYVSLARLVWGAARMSAPQRRGRFVPGDLESADFAEFGALHSVEVMTDVLERHFVTTAPRLCGTFPHDADPLVRRYGFNPVRATPLVEGFGEGYLVPVPAAVLGKASLLGLYYTGVKALGNKFADDLGELFEQYVGRQLRLLPDAEVHPEVVYALPRNQEGKSVDWMVVFPDLVLLVEVKSTRPNAELLLGPDGFADLDILKKRVGKGFQQIETSAERIAEGHVAFAHIPRDRPVLGMIVTMEPFHLINTPELRAAIEPTRTPVTVSSIHEVEQAVTITDVSLAGLLLASTRGDGLTLQELFKGHQFTKHNAVLERAWESIPMPRDGRG
;
A
#
# COMPACT_ATOMS: atom_id res chain seq x y z
N MET A 1 -15.28 20.59 -17.32
CA MET A 1 -14.18 20.88 -16.38
C MET A 1 -14.77 21.67 -15.22
N PRO A 2 -14.65 21.24 -13.95
CA PRO A 2 -15.11 22.07 -12.84
C PRO A 2 -14.38 23.41 -12.88
N HIS A 3 -15.09 24.50 -12.64
CA HIS A 3 -14.62 25.90 -12.72
C HIS A 3 -13.55 26.28 -11.67
N SER A 4 -12.82 25.32 -11.10
CA SER A 4 -12.02 25.49 -9.87
C SER A 4 -10.54 25.10 -9.97
N VAL A 5 -10.07 24.54 -11.09
CA VAL A 5 -8.64 24.25 -11.27
C VAL A 5 -7.92 25.53 -11.72
N PRO A 6 -6.96 26.07 -10.95
CA PRO A 6 -6.18 27.22 -11.35
C PRO A 6 -5.22 26.88 -12.50
N ASP A 7 -4.66 27.90 -13.15
CA ASP A 7 -3.63 27.71 -14.18
C ASP A 7 -2.41 26.96 -13.61
N TYR A 8 -1.98 25.92 -14.31
CA TYR A 8 -0.77 25.15 -14.01
C TYR A 8 0.48 25.89 -14.55
N PRO A 9 1.61 25.92 -13.81
CA PRO A 9 1.84 25.31 -12.50
C PRO A 9 1.53 26.22 -11.29
N VAL A 10 1.14 25.59 -10.19
CA VAL A 10 0.92 26.22 -8.87
C VAL A 10 2.03 25.85 -7.92
N SER A 11 2.67 26.84 -7.29
CA SER A 11 3.67 26.56 -6.26
C SER A 11 3.05 25.99 -4.98
N GLU A 12 3.78 25.11 -4.30
CA GLU A 12 3.35 24.52 -3.03
C GLU A 12 2.94 25.57 -1.99
N LYS A 13 3.70 26.68 -1.91
CA LYS A 13 3.38 27.80 -1.02
C LYS A 13 1.97 28.37 -1.26
N LYS A 14 1.51 28.44 -2.51
CA LYS A 14 0.15 28.91 -2.84
C LYS A 14 -0.90 27.89 -2.39
N TYR A 15 -0.65 26.60 -2.61
CA TYR A 15 -1.52 25.51 -2.18
C TYR A 15 -1.64 25.44 -0.65
N ILE A 16 -0.53 25.41 0.09
CA ILE A 16 -0.52 25.45 1.57
C ILE A 16 -1.27 26.70 2.06
N LYS A 17 -1.01 27.87 1.47
CA LYS A 17 -1.73 29.10 1.84
C LYS A 17 -3.24 28.99 1.62
N ARG A 18 -3.72 28.20 0.65
CA ARG A 18 -5.16 27.97 0.43
C ARG A 18 -5.75 27.12 1.56
N ILE A 19 -5.07 26.05 1.97
CA ILE A 19 -5.46 25.21 3.11
C ILE A 19 -5.53 26.02 4.40
N LEU A 20 -4.50 26.81 4.68
CA LEU A 20 -4.37 27.58 5.93
C LEU A 20 -5.35 28.77 6.09
N ARG A 21 -6.25 28.98 5.12
CA ARG A 21 -7.37 29.94 5.23
C ARG A 21 -8.48 29.43 6.13
N HIS A 22 -8.55 28.13 6.35
CA HIS A 22 -9.61 27.49 7.14
C HIS A 22 -9.05 27.02 8.47
N SER A 23 -9.91 26.99 9.50
CA SER A 23 -9.56 26.32 10.76
C SER A 23 -9.31 24.82 10.49
N PRO A 24 -8.33 24.18 11.17
CA PRO A 24 -8.12 22.74 11.02
C PRO A 24 -9.38 21.94 11.30
N ARG A 25 -10.16 22.32 12.32
CA ARG A 25 -11.41 21.65 12.66
C ARG A 25 -12.40 21.63 11.51
N SER A 26 -12.77 22.79 10.98
CA SER A 26 -13.79 22.87 9.93
C SER A 26 -13.35 22.16 8.64
N LEU A 27 -12.05 22.25 8.30
CA LEU A 27 -11.55 21.65 7.07
C LEU A 27 -11.43 20.12 7.20
N LEU A 28 -10.96 19.61 8.35
CA LEU A 28 -10.85 18.17 8.57
C LEU A 28 -12.21 17.48 8.66
N GLU A 29 -13.19 18.11 9.32
CA GLU A 29 -14.57 17.61 9.33
C GLU A 29 -15.13 17.51 7.90
N LEU A 30 -14.91 18.53 7.07
CA LEU A 30 -15.32 18.52 5.66
C LEU A 30 -14.57 17.46 4.85
N ILE A 31 -13.25 17.31 5.02
CA ILE A 31 -12.44 16.29 4.34
C ILE A 31 -12.93 14.89 4.73
N ALA A 32 -13.09 14.61 6.03
CA ALA A 32 -13.51 13.32 6.54
C ALA A 32 -14.90 12.93 6.01
N ALA A 33 -15.87 13.85 6.09
CA ALA A 33 -17.22 13.64 5.59
C ALA A 33 -17.25 13.43 4.07
N THR A 34 -16.45 14.19 3.33
CA THR A 34 -16.33 14.05 1.86
C THR A 34 -15.69 12.72 1.51
N SER A 35 -14.55 12.37 2.11
CA SER A 35 -13.82 11.14 1.83
C SER A 35 -14.65 9.89 2.11
N ALA A 36 -15.37 9.88 3.24
CA ALA A 36 -16.24 8.78 3.61
C ALA A 36 -17.46 8.62 2.67
N ALA A 37 -17.90 9.70 2.01
CA ALA A 37 -18.98 9.69 1.04
C ALA A 37 -18.56 9.23 -0.36
N MET A 38 -17.26 9.22 -0.65
CA MET A 38 -16.75 8.85 -1.97
C MET A 38 -16.91 7.35 -2.23
N PRO A 39 -17.04 6.93 -3.51
CA PRO A 39 -16.85 5.54 -3.91
C PRO A 39 -15.49 4.98 -3.51
N PHE A 40 -15.28 3.68 -3.71
CA PHE A 40 -13.94 3.11 -3.57
C PHE A 40 -12.94 3.81 -4.49
N PRO A 41 -11.67 3.98 -4.06
CA PRO A 41 -10.68 4.74 -4.84
C PRO A 41 -10.53 4.29 -6.30
N ARG A 42 -10.59 2.98 -6.56
CA ARG A 42 -10.55 2.38 -7.90
C ARG A 42 -11.68 2.81 -8.84
N ASP A 43 -12.81 3.25 -8.29
CA ASP A 43 -14.01 3.62 -9.05
C ASP A 43 -14.11 5.14 -9.28
N LEU A 44 -13.27 5.95 -8.63
CA LEU A 44 -13.31 7.42 -8.73
C LEU A 44 -13.13 7.91 -10.17
N GLY A 45 -12.20 7.31 -10.92
CA GLY A 45 -11.95 7.68 -12.32
C GLY A 45 -13.17 7.46 -13.22
N ARG A 46 -13.87 6.33 -13.04
CA ARG A 46 -15.07 5.97 -13.80
C ARG A 46 -16.25 6.91 -13.54
N GLN A 47 -16.25 7.59 -12.39
CA GLN A 47 -17.31 8.50 -11.96
C GLN A 47 -16.93 9.98 -12.13
N ASN A 48 -15.81 10.30 -12.78
CA ASN A 48 -15.28 11.67 -12.88
C ASN A 48 -15.01 12.34 -11.51
N LEU A 49 -14.73 11.55 -10.49
CA LEU A 49 -14.43 12.01 -9.11
C LEU A 49 -12.93 11.94 -8.78
N GLY A 50 -12.07 11.80 -9.79
CA GLY A 50 -10.62 11.64 -9.61
C GLY A 50 -9.94 12.75 -8.80
N MET A 51 -10.50 13.97 -8.78
CA MET A 51 -9.97 15.07 -7.96
C MET A 51 -10.12 14.84 -6.45
N TYR A 52 -11.07 14.01 -6.03
CA TYR A 52 -11.27 13.60 -4.63
C TYR A 52 -10.50 12.34 -4.27
N GLY A 53 -9.41 12.05 -5.01
CA GLY A 53 -8.52 10.94 -4.71
C GLY A 53 -8.04 10.98 -3.25
N PRO A 54 -7.98 9.82 -2.57
CA PRO A 54 -7.59 9.76 -1.15
C PRO A 54 -6.19 10.32 -0.89
N TRP A 55 -5.28 10.26 -1.86
CA TRP A 55 -3.95 10.89 -1.76
C TRP A 55 -4.01 12.41 -1.59
N ALA A 56 -4.87 13.09 -2.34
CA ALA A 56 -5.03 14.55 -2.30
C ALA A 56 -5.73 14.98 -1.00
N LEU A 57 -6.76 14.24 -0.58
CA LEU A 57 -7.46 14.45 0.69
C LEU A 57 -6.53 14.22 1.88
N ALA A 58 -5.72 13.16 1.85
CA ALA A 58 -4.75 12.87 2.90
C ALA A 58 -3.68 13.98 3.00
N ASP A 59 -3.19 14.47 1.87
CA ASP A 59 -2.19 15.55 1.84
C ASP A 59 -2.77 16.86 2.41
N ALA A 60 -3.98 17.24 2.00
CA ALA A 60 -4.67 18.41 2.53
C ALA A 60 -4.93 18.28 4.05
N ALA A 61 -5.35 17.10 4.52
CA ALA A 61 -5.55 16.81 5.94
C ALA A 61 -4.23 16.93 6.72
N TRP A 62 -3.14 16.35 6.20
CA TRP A 62 -1.83 16.41 6.85
C TRP A 62 -1.33 17.83 6.97
N ILE A 63 -1.37 18.64 5.90
CA ILE A 63 -0.96 20.05 5.94
C ILE A 63 -1.82 20.84 6.94
N SER A 64 -3.14 20.62 6.94
CA SER A 64 -4.07 21.27 7.86
C SER A 64 -3.70 20.98 9.32
N LEU A 65 -3.41 19.72 9.64
CA LEU A 65 -3.03 19.26 10.99
C LEU A 65 -1.64 19.76 11.40
N ALA A 66 -0.66 19.59 10.53
CA ALA A 66 0.73 19.78 10.86
C ALA A 66 1.15 21.25 10.85
N VAL A 67 0.64 22.03 9.90
CA VAL A 67 1.02 23.45 9.75
C VAL A 67 0.00 24.36 10.42
N GLY A 68 -1.29 24.04 10.31
CA GLY A 68 -2.38 24.86 10.85
C GLY A 68 -2.36 25.05 12.37
N GLY A 69 -1.93 24.04 13.13
CA GLY A 69 -1.85 24.09 14.60
C GLY A 69 -0.64 24.85 15.16
N SER A 70 0.40 25.09 14.36
CA SER A 70 1.66 25.69 14.83
C SER A 70 1.59 27.21 15.06
N GLU A 71 0.71 27.91 14.35
CA GLU A 71 0.57 29.36 14.46
C GLU A 71 -0.20 29.82 15.71
N ASP A 72 -1.15 29.01 16.21
CA ASP A 72 -1.87 29.33 17.45
C ASP A 72 -0.97 29.25 18.70
N ARG A 73 0.08 28.41 18.67
CA ARG A 73 1.05 28.30 19.78
C ARG A 73 2.00 29.49 19.86
N ARG A 74 2.38 30.10 18.72
CA ARG A 74 3.26 31.29 18.71
C ARG A 74 2.57 32.55 19.25
N GLY A 75 1.23 32.55 19.38
CA GLY A 75 0.47 33.64 19.99
C GLY A 75 0.35 33.60 21.52
N GLY A 76 0.69 32.47 22.16
CA GLY A 76 0.47 32.24 23.60
C GLY A 76 1.68 32.47 24.51
N GLY A 77 2.89 32.58 23.96
CA GLY A 77 4.13 32.51 24.74
C GLY A 77 5.14 33.62 24.44
N ALA A 78 4.76 34.89 24.54
CA ALA A 78 5.71 36.00 24.72
C ALA A 78 4.98 37.28 25.16
N ARG A 79 4.61 37.37 26.45
CA ARG A 79 4.30 38.66 27.07
C ARG A 79 5.62 39.43 27.24
N GLY A 80 5.97 40.23 26.24
CA GLY A 80 7.18 41.05 26.27
C GLY A 80 7.24 42.07 25.15
N ARG A 81 6.53 43.19 25.32
CA ARG A 81 6.78 44.51 24.71
C ARG A 81 6.93 44.62 23.18
N ARG A 82 5.88 45.13 22.52
CA ARG A 82 5.82 46.46 21.83
C ARG A 82 4.58 46.54 20.95
N SER A 83 3.77 47.56 21.20
CA SER A 83 2.51 47.88 20.56
C SER A 83 2.68 48.15 19.06
N ARG A 84 2.21 47.22 18.22
CA ARG A 84 1.94 47.44 16.78
C ARG A 84 0.42 47.38 16.53
N PRO A 85 -0.12 48.09 15.53
CA PRO A 85 -1.55 48.40 15.48
C PRO A 85 -2.43 47.16 15.26
N GLN A 86 -3.38 46.95 16.18
CA GLN A 86 -4.33 45.83 16.32
C GLN A 86 -5.34 45.63 15.17
N ARG A 87 -5.32 46.43 14.09
CA ARG A 87 -6.37 46.35 13.05
C ARG A 87 -6.20 45.21 12.03
N SER A 88 -4.99 44.69 11.84
CA SER A 88 -4.73 43.60 10.86
C SER A 88 -4.93 42.19 11.44
N THR A 89 -4.91 42.04 12.77
CA THR A 89 -5.07 40.76 13.46
C THR A 89 -6.53 40.33 13.57
N HIS A 90 -7.46 41.28 13.70
CA HIS A 90 -8.89 40.98 13.85
C HIS A 90 -9.52 40.44 12.56
N ARG A 91 -9.19 41.03 11.40
CA ARG A 91 -9.62 40.51 10.08
C ARG A 91 -9.01 39.15 9.74
N ARG A 92 -7.76 38.88 10.18
CA ARG A 92 -7.11 37.58 9.98
C ARG A 92 -7.71 36.47 10.85
N ARG A 93 -8.14 36.77 12.08
CA ARG A 93 -8.89 35.82 12.93
C ARG A 93 -10.29 35.55 12.36
N GLN A 94 -11.05 36.59 12.01
CA GLN A 94 -12.37 36.43 11.39
C GLN A 94 -12.35 35.64 10.07
N ALA A 95 -11.29 35.77 9.26
CA ALA A 95 -11.15 34.99 8.03
C ALA A 95 -10.82 33.51 8.27
N ARG A 96 -10.23 33.15 9.43
CA ARG A 96 -9.89 31.76 9.81
C ARG A 96 -11.04 31.01 10.48
N ASP A 97 -11.94 31.74 11.14
CA ASP A 97 -13.15 31.18 11.76
C ASP A 97 -14.26 30.89 10.74
N ALA A 98 -14.02 31.19 9.45
CA ALA A 98 -14.95 30.83 8.40
C ALA A 98 -14.97 29.30 8.22
N SER A 99 -16.12 28.68 8.51
CA SER A 99 -16.36 27.26 8.26
C SER A 99 -16.03 26.93 6.81
N ALA A 100 -15.17 25.93 6.61
CA ALA A 100 -14.88 25.41 5.28
C ALA A 100 -16.17 24.92 4.60
N ARG A 101 -16.34 25.26 3.32
CA ARG A 101 -17.47 24.83 2.49
C ARG A 101 -17.01 23.86 1.40
N PRO A 102 -17.90 23.02 0.83
CA PRO A 102 -17.53 22.10 -0.26
C PRO A 102 -16.75 22.77 -1.40
N GLN A 103 -17.13 23.99 -1.81
CA GLN A 103 -16.44 24.73 -2.86
C GLN A 103 -15.00 25.13 -2.48
N ASP A 104 -14.72 25.33 -1.19
CA ASP A 104 -13.35 25.57 -0.73
C ASP A 104 -12.50 24.30 -0.85
N LEU A 105 -13.07 23.13 -0.55
CA LEU A 105 -12.40 21.85 -0.76
C LEU A 105 -12.13 21.61 -2.25
N ASP A 106 -13.10 21.87 -3.13
CA ASP A 106 -12.91 21.77 -4.59
C ASP A 106 -11.77 22.67 -5.06
N THR A 107 -11.68 23.88 -4.50
CA THR A 107 -10.58 24.79 -4.80
C THR A 107 -9.25 24.23 -4.29
N ILE A 108 -9.19 23.71 -3.05
CA ILE A 108 -7.97 23.13 -2.48
C ILE A 108 -7.48 21.96 -3.35
N LEU A 109 -8.38 21.08 -3.75
CA LEU A 109 -8.08 19.92 -4.59
C LEU A 109 -7.70 20.35 -6.02
N GLY A 110 -8.32 21.39 -6.57
CA GLY A 110 -7.89 22.00 -7.83
C GLY A 110 -6.45 22.53 -7.76
N TYR A 111 -6.09 23.19 -6.65
CA TYR A 111 -4.70 23.63 -6.41
C TYR A 111 -3.74 22.45 -6.27
N TYR A 112 -4.15 21.36 -5.62
CA TYR A 112 -3.35 20.14 -5.50
C TYR A 112 -3.02 19.55 -6.87
N LEU A 113 -4.03 19.42 -7.75
CA LEU A 113 -3.85 18.88 -9.10
C LEU A 113 -2.99 19.79 -9.99
N ALA A 114 -3.03 21.10 -9.74
CA ALA A 114 -2.24 22.08 -10.47
C ALA A 114 -0.83 22.28 -9.86
N LEU A 115 -0.44 21.54 -8.81
CA LEU A 115 0.87 21.70 -8.19
C LEU A 115 2.00 21.44 -9.19
N ASP A 116 2.99 22.33 -9.17
CA ASP A 116 4.20 22.19 -9.97
C ASP A 116 4.90 20.85 -9.72
N ASP A 117 5.55 20.30 -10.75
CA ASP A 117 6.21 19.00 -10.72
C ASP A 117 7.57 19.10 -11.43
N PRO A 118 8.60 18.35 -11.03
CA PRO A 118 9.91 18.41 -11.70
C PRO A 118 9.86 18.26 -13.23
N ILE A 119 8.83 17.58 -13.77
CA ILE A 119 8.59 17.47 -15.22
C ILE A 119 8.54 18.82 -15.95
N SER A 120 8.19 19.92 -15.27
CA SER A 120 8.09 21.26 -15.87
C SER A 120 9.44 21.95 -16.09
N THR A 121 10.56 21.40 -15.58
CA THR A 121 11.86 22.11 -15.49
C THR A 121 13.07 21.42 -16.14
N LYS A 122 12.96 20.17 -16.60
CA LYS A 122 14.07 19.33 -17.11
C LYS A 122 13.73 18.75 -18.54
N SER A 123 14.43 17.76 -19.11
CA SER A 123 14.24 17.23 -20.50
C SER A 123 13.20 16.08 -20.69
N ALA A 124 12.51 16.02 -21.85
CA ALA A 124 11.24 15.30 -22.04
C ALA A 124 11.14 13.75 -21.83
N VAL A 125 12.21 12.95 -21.94
CA VAL A 125 12.10 11.46 -21.92
C VAL A 125 12.33 10.86 -20.53
N ASP A 126 13.39 11.27 -19.82
CA ASP A 126 13.64 10.88 -18.41
C ASP A 126 12.49 11.30 -17.48
N HIS A 127 11.67 12.23 -17.95
CA HIS A 127 10.55 12.85 -17.25
C HIS A 127 9.33 11.98 -17.07
N LEU A 128 8.94 11.26 -18.13
CA LEU A 128 7.69 10.54 -18.09
C LEU A 128 7.80 9.36 -17.14
N THR A 129 8.89 8.59 -17.21
CA THR A 129 9.15 7.47 -16.29
C THR A 129 9.21 7.95 -14.84
N ASN A 130 9.97 9.01 -14.55
CA ASN A 130 10.07 9.55 -13.18
C ASN A 130 8.74 10.11 -12.67
N TYR A 131 7.97 10.79 -13.53
CA TYR A 131 6.62 11.25 -13.20
C TYR A 131 5.68 10.07 -12.94
N LEU A 132 5.72 9.04 -13.78
CA LEU A 132 4.90 7.83 -13.61
C LEU A 132 5.28 7.07 -12.33
N LEU A 133 6.57 7.01 -11.95
CA LEU A 133 7.00 6.43 -10.67
C LEU A 133 6.36 7.18 -9.49
N ARG A 134 6.41 8.52 -9.52
CA ARG A 134 5.80 9.39 -8.49
C ARG A 134 4.30 9.21 -8.40
N VAL A 135 3.62 9.24 -9.55
CA VAL A 135 2.17 9.05 -9.64
C VAL A 135 1.77 7.66 -9.19
N ALA A 136 2.48 6.61 -9.63
CA ALA A 136 2.19 5.23 -9.24
C ALA A 136 2.35 5.05 -7.72
N GLY A 137 3.47 5.51 -7.15
CA GLY A 137 3.71 5.44 -5.71
C GLY A 137 2.66 6.17 -4.88
N GLN A 138 2.17 7.30 -5.38
CA GLN A 138 1.18 8.10 -4.68
C GLN A 138 -0.26 7.61 -4.85
N GLN A 139 -0.67 7.21 -6.07
CA GLN A 139 -2.07 6.95 -6.40
C GLN A 139 -2.41 5.46 -6.37
N PHE A 140 -1.58 4.60 -6.97
CA PHE A 140 -1.91 3.18 -7.14
C PHE A 140 -1.90 2.43 -5.82
N THR A 141 -1.14 2.91 -4.83
CA THR A 141 -1.18 2.40 -3.45
C THR A 141 -2.54 2.53 -2.76
N TRP A 142 -3.47 3.33 -3.32
CA TRP A 142 -4.84 3.46 -2.83
C TRP A 142 -5.86 2.69 -3.65
N GLN A 143 -5.48 2.20 -4.83
CA GLN A 143 -6.40 1.54 -5.77
C GLN A 143 -6.43 0.03 -5.60
N VAL A 144 -5.69 -0.50 -4.62
CA VAL A 144 -5.66 -1.93 -4.33
C VAL A 144 -7.00 -2.37 -3.74
N ASP A 145 -7.41 -3.59 -4.09
CA ASP A 145 -8.64 -4.18 -3.61
C ASP A 145 -8.59 -4.48 -2.12
N GLU A 146 -9.52 -3.89 -1.36
CA GLU A 146 -9.59 -4.00 0.10
C GLU A 146 -9.78 -5.45 0.56
N TYR A 147 -10.61 -6.21 -0.16
CA TYR A 147 -10.80 -7.64 0.11
C TYR A 147 -9.47 -8.38 0.02
N SER A 148 -8.75 -8.22 -1.09
CA SER A 148 -7.48 -8.90 -1.32
C SER A 148 -6.41 -8.51 -0.30
N GLU A 149 -6.29 -7.21 0.03
CA GLU A 149 -5.28 -6.72 0.98
C GLU A 149 -5.47 -7.29 2.39
N LEU A 150 -6.69 -7.24 2.90
CA LEU A 150 -6.99 -7.69 4.26
C LEU A 150 -6.98 -9.21 4.35
N ALA A 151 -7.56 -9.89 3.36
CA ALA A 151 -7.52 -11.35 3.29
C ALA A 151 -6.08 -11.86 3.19
N ARG A 152 -5.22 -11.25 2.35
CA ARG A 152 -3.81 -11.62 2.24
C ARG A 152 -3.07 -11.50 3.56
N THR A 153 -3.39 -10.47 4.34
CA THR A 153 -2.77 -10.27 5.65
C THR A 153 -3.00 -11.47 6.56
N ILE A 154 -4.25 -11.95 6.64
CA ILE A 154 -4.59 -13.16 7.41
C ILE A 154 -4.03 -14.42 6.75
N ALA A 155 -4.19 -14.56 5.44
CA ALA A 155 -3.73 -15.73 4.71
C ALA A 155 -2.22 -15.94 4.90
N LEU A 156 -1.44 -14.88 4.89
CA LEU A 156 0.00 -14.94 5.07
C LEU A 156 0.39 -15.15 6.52
N LEU A 157 -0.07 -14.30 7.45
CA LEU A 157 0.44 -14.28 8.82
C LEU A 157 -0.14 -15.38 9.72
N GLU A 158 -1.36 -15.84 9.45
CA GLU A 158 -2.06 -16.82 10.30
C GLU A 158 -2.17 -18.20 9.65
N GLN A 159 -2.29 -18.25 8.32
CA GLN A 159 -2.64 -19.49 7.61
C GLN A 159 -1.50 -20.10 6.80
N THR A 160 -0.40 -19.37 6.60
CA THR A 160 0.78 -19.91 5.90
C THR A 160 1.73 -20.53 6.91
N THR A 161 2.13 -21.78 6.65
CA THR A 161 3.13 -22.49 7.43
C THR A 161 4.42 -22.62 6.64
N THR A 162 5.54 -22.76 7.34
CA THR A 162 6.85 -23.06 6.76
C THR A 162 7.57 -24.08 7.63
N ASP A 163 8.38 -24.93 7.01
CA ASP A 163 9.26 -25.87 7.71
C ASP A 163 10.58 -25.18 8.14
N ARG A 164 10.84 -23.97 7.63
CA ARG A 164 11.99 -23.16 8.05
C ARG A 164 11.73 -22.55 9.42
N HIS A 165 12.78 -22.42 10.22
CA HIS A 165 12.68 -21.87 11.56
C HIS A 165 12.40 -20.35 11.52
N LEU A 166 11.25 -19.93 12.05
CA LEU A 166 10.88 -18.52 12.24
C LEU A 166 11.35 -18.03 13.62
N GLN A 167 11.86 -16.81 13.70
CA GLN A 167 12.42 -16.20 14.91
C GLN A 167 11.39 -15.53 15.82
N VAL A 168 10.36 -14.92 15.23
CA VAL A 168 9.32 -14.13 15.91
C VAL A 168 7.91 -14.46 15.40
N LEU A 169 7.72 -14.75 14.10
CA LEU A 169 6.40 -15.04 13.50
C LEU A 169 5.99 -16.52 13.58
N HIS A 170 6.62 -17.31 14.46
CA HIS A 170 6.21 -18.71 14.62
C HIS A 170 4.87 -18.81 15.38
N PRO A 171 4.04 -19.84 15.09
CA PRO A 171 2.83 -20.09 15.86
C PRO A 171 3.09 -20.15 17.36
N GLY A 172 2.19 -19.53 18.14
CA GLY A 172 2.27 -19.50 19.61
C GLY A 172 3.35 -18.58 20.21
N SER A 173 4.10 -17.81 19.40
CA SER A 173 5.06 -16.83 19.94
C SER A 173 4.40 -15.68 20.71
N GLY A 174 3.11 -15.44 20.45
CA GLY A 174 2.37 -14.30 20.97
C GLY A 174 2.88 -12.96 20.44
N TRP A 175 3.59 -12.96 19.29
CA TRP A 175 4.14 -11.74 18.70
C TRP A 175 3.05 -10.71 18.41
N ASP A 176 1.88 -11.15 17.94
CA ASP A 176 0.74 -10.34 17.56
C ASP A 176 0.08 -9.73 18.79
N THR A 177 -0.26 -10.53 19.80
CA THR A 177 -0.85 -10.03 21.04
C THR A 177 0.12 -9.13 21.81
N GLY A 178 1.41 -9.46 21.82
CA GLY A 178 2.46 -8.63 22.44
C GLY A 178 2.69 -7.31 21.71
N LEU A 179 2.66 -7.30 20.37
CA LEU A 179 2.90 -6.12 19.55
C LEU A 179 1.64 -5.25 19.38
N LEU A 180 0.53 -5.88 19.02
CA LEU A 180 -0.72 -5.26 18.61
C LEU A 180 -1.70 -5.09 19.79
N GLY A 181 -1.53 -5.85 20.87
CA GLY A 181 -2.49 -5.93 21.97
C GLY A 181 -3.70 -6.81 21.69
N CYS A 182 -3.76 -7.45 20.52
CA CYS A 182 -4.81 -8.36 20.09
C CYS A 182 -4.26 -9.29 19.01
N THR A 183 -5.08 -10.25 18.56
CA THR A 183 -4.69 -11.16 17.47
C THR A 183 -4.67 -10.44 16.11
N VAL A 184 -3.96 -10.97 15.11
CA VAL A 184 -3.99 -10.38 13.75
C VAL A 184 -5.43 -10.35 13.18
N PRO A 185 -6.25 -11.41 13.28
CA PRO A 185 -7.66 -11.36 12.88
C PRO A 185 -8.45 -10.26 13.57
N ASP A 186 -8.30 -10.09 14.89
CA ASP A 186 -8.98 -9.02 15.62
C ASP A 186 -8.52 -7.62 15.17
N TYR A 187 -7.23 -7.44 14.91
CA TYR A 187 -6.66 -6.17 14.44
C TYR A 187 -7.19 -5.78 13.06
N VAL A 188 -7.30 -6.74 12.13
CA VAL A 188 -7.90 -6.54 10.80
C VAL A 188 -9.39 -6.24 10.92
N SER A 189 -10.09 -6.96 11.79
CA SER A 189 -11.53 -6.77 12.07
C SER A 189 -11.82 -5.39 12.65
N LEU A 190 -10.98 -4.92 13.57
CA LEU A 190 -11.06 -3.59 14.15
C LEU A 190 -10.91 -2.51 13.06
N ALA A 191 -9.94 -2.66 12.15
CA ALA A 191 -9.79 -1.73 11.05
C ALA A 191 -11.03 -1.69 10.13
N ARG A 192 -11.65 -2.85 9.86
CA ARG A 192 -12.91 -2.93 9.09
C ARG A 192 -14.07 -2.26 9.83
N LEU A 193 -14.19 -2.48 11.13
CA LEU A 193 -15.22 -1.84 11.97
C LEU A 193 -15.09 -0.32 11.93
N VAL A 194 -13.88 0.21 12.15
CA VAL A 194 -13.62 1.65 12.10
C VAL A 194 -13.90 2.24 10.72
N TRP A 195 -13.43 1.58 9.65
CA TRP A 195 -13.69 1.99 8.28
C TRP A 195 -15.19 2.00 7.95
N GLY A 196 -15.91 0.93 8.32
CA GLY A 196 -17.34 0.77 8.08
C GLY A 196 -18.14 1.83 8.81
N ALA A 197 -17.88 2.01 10.11
CA ALA A 197 -18.51 3.04 10.93
C ALA A 197 -18.26 4.45 10.38
N ALA A 198 -17.02 4.77 9.96
CA ALA A 198 -16.71 6.08 9.39
C ALA A 198 -17.47 6.35 8.08
N ARG A 199 -17.74 5.33 7.26
CA ARG A 199 -18.46 5.48 5.98
C ARG A 199 -19.98 5.42 6.11
N MET A 200 -20.48 4.53 6.96
CA MET A 200 -21.90 4.20 7.07
C MET A 200 -22.64 5.01 8.15
N SER A 201 -21.93 5.81 8.94
CA SER A 201 -22.53 6.73 9.91
C SER A 201 -23.56 7.67 9.26
N ALA A 202 -24.52 8.12 10.08
CA ALA A 202 -25.49 9.15 9.68
C ALA A 202 -24.76 10.37 9.09
N PRO A 203 -25.36 11.13 8.14
CA PRO A 203 -24.68 12.21 7.44
C PRO A 203 -23.94 13.22 8.34
N GLN A 204 -24.45 13.49 9.54
CA GLN A 204 -23.86 14.40 10.53
C GLN A 204 -22.58 13.87 11.18
N ARG A 205 -22.36 12.54 11.19
CA ARG A 205 -21.20 11.85 11.80
C ARG A 205 -20.33 11.15 10.76
N ARG A 206 -20.59 11.37 9.48
CA ARG A 206 -19.81 10.77 8.40
C ARG A 206 -18.33 11.18 8.53
N GLY A 207 -17.43 10.22 8.39
CA GLY A 207 -16.00 10.40 8.61
C GLY A 207 -15.58 10.42 10.09
N ARG A 208 -16.43 9.94 11.00
CA ARG A 208 -16.10 9.79 12.43
C ARG A 208 -16.23 8.34 12.88
N PHE A 209 -15.41 7.98 13.85
CA PHE A 209 -15.55 6.76 14.63
C PHE A 209 -15.68 7.14 16.11
N VAL A 210 -16.76 6.74 16.76
CA VAL A 210 -17.03 7.04 18.16
C VAL A 210 -17.14 5.72 18.92
N PRO A 211 -16.09 5.32 19.67
CA PRO A 211 -16.09 4.04 20.39
C PRO A 211 -17.30 3.84 21.31
N GLY A 212 -17.78 4.92 21.94
CA GLY A 212 -18.92 4.87 22.85
C GLY A 212 -20.28 4.61 22.18
N ASP A 213 -20.35 4.58 20.84
CA ASP A 213 -21.55 4.15 20.13
C ASP A 213 -21.66 2.62 20.03
N LEU A 214 -20.59 1.88 20.36
CA LEU A 214 -20.57 0.43 20.26
C LEU A 214 -21.18 -0.24 21.50
N GLU A 215 -21.88 -1.34 21.27
CA GLU A 215 -22.51 -2.16 22.31
C GLU A 215 -21.72 -3.44 22.54
N SER A 216 -21.93 -4.12 23.67
CA SER A 216 -21.26 -5.40 23.98
C SER A 216 -21.46 -6.47 22.89
N ALA A 217 -22.58 -6.42 22.16
CA ALA A 217 -22.88 -7.35 21.07
C ALA A 217 -21.94 -7.16 19.86
N ASP A 218 -21.43 -5.94 19.63
CA ASP A 218 -20.49 -5.66 18.54
C ASP A 218 -19.14 -6.34 18.75
N PHE A 219 -18.83 -6.72 20.00
CA PHE A 219 -17.58 -7.37 20.38
C PHE A 219 -17.68 -8.90 20.40
N ALA A 220 -18.87 -9.48 20.22
CA ALA A 220 -19.14 -10.90 20.51
C ALA A 220 -18.31 -11.89 19.66
N GLU A 221 -17.90 -11.47 18.45
CA GLU A 221 -17.15 -12.31 17.51
C GLU A 221 -15.63 -12.09 17.62
N PHE A 222 -15.17 -11.06 18.34
CA PHE A 222 -13.74 -10.82 18.56
C PHE A 222 -13.17 -11.78 19.62
N GLY A 223 -11.92 -12.20 19.41
CA GLY A 223 -11.22 -13.06 20.36
C GLY A 223 -10.69 -12.29 21.58
N ALA A 224 -9.94 -11.22 21.32
CA ALA A 224 -9.27 -10.43 22.35
C ALA A 224 -9.97 -9.09 22.68
N LEU A 225 -10.70 -8.51 21.72
CA LEU A 225 -11.31 -7.18 21.84
C LEU A 225 -12.74 -7.27 22.42
N HIS A 226 -12.86 -7.59 23.70
CA HIS A 226 -14.14 -7.87 24.35
C HIS A 226 -14.82 -6.65 25.01
N SER A 227 -14.22 -5.46 24.89
CA SER A 227 -14.75 -4.22 25.48
C SER A 227 -14.32 -2.98 24.70
N VAL A 228 -15.06 -1.89 24.89
CA VAL A 228 -14.73 -0.57 24.31
C VAL A 228 -13.36 -0.10 24.82
N GLU A 229 -13.03 -0.37 26.08
CA GLU A 229 -11.75 0.00 26.70
C GLU A 229 -10.57 -0.69 25.99
N VAL A 230 -10.62 -2.02 25.86
CA VAL A 230 -9.54 -2.80 25.23
C VAL A 230 -9.38 -2.42 23.75
N MET A 231 -10.50 -2.22 23.04
CA MET A 231 -10.47 -1.74 21.66
C MET A 231 -9.82 -0.35 21.56
N THR A 232 -10.21 0.56 22.45
CA THR A 232 -9.69 1.94 22.48
C THR A 232 -8.18 1.93 22.73
N ASP A 233 -7.69 1.09 23.64
CA ASP A 233 -6.24 0.94 23.89
C ASP A 233 -5.47 0.52 22.62
N VAL A 234 -6.01 -0.40 21.82
CA VAL A 234 -5.41 -0.82 20.54
C VAL A 234 -5.44 0.32 19.52
N LEU A 235 -6.56 1.05 19.43
CA LEU A 235 -6.69 2.21 18.55
C LEU A 235 -5.69 3.30 18.92
N GLU A 236 -5.59 3.66 20.20
CA GLU A 236 -4.68 4.70 20.69
C GLU A 236 -3.21 4.35 20.47
N ARG A 237 -2.87 3.06 20.56
CA ARG A 237 -1.52 2.55 20.32
C ARG A 237 -1.12 2.60 18.85
N HIS A 238 -2.02 2.25 17.93
CA HIS A 238 -1.64 1.99 16.54
C HIS A 238 -2.28 2.90 15.49
N PHE A 239 -3.48 3.41 15.74
CA PHE A 239 -4.29 4.10 14.75
C PHE A 239 -4.42 5.60 15.03
N VAL A 240 -4.41 6.02 16.30
CA VAL A 240 -4.69 7.41 16.69
C VAL A 240 -3.44 8.29 16.66
N THR A 241 -3.62 9.51 16.17
CA THR A 241 -2.65 10.59 16.22
C THR A 241 -3.31 11.91 16.60
N THR A 242 -2.46 12.92 16.79
CA THR A 242 -2.86 14.25 17.23
C THR A 242 -2.24 15.29 16.30
N ALA A 243 -2.86 16.46 16.17
CA ALA A 243 -2.23 17.60 15.49
C ALA A 243 -0.82 17.92 16.03
N PRO A 244 -0.56 17.93 17.35
CA PRO A 244 0.80 18.04 17.88
C PRO A 244 1.79 17.00 17.35
N ARG A 245 1.40 15.71 17.30
CA ARG A 245 2.28 14.63 16.81
C ARG A 245 2.61 14.83 15.33
N LEU A 246 1.61 15.15 14.51
CA LEU A 246 1.78 15.35 13.07
C LEU A 246 2.56 16.63 12.71
N CYS A 247 2.48 17.67 13.55
CA CYS A 247 3.31 18.87 13.40
C CYS A 247 4.81 18.53 13.48
N GLY A 248 5.20 17.58 14.35
CA GLY A 248 6.59 17.16 14.49
C GLY A 248 7.14 16.33 13.33
N THR A 249 6.26 15.81 12.45
CA THR A 249 6.66 14.99 11.31
C THR A 249 6.63 15.76 9.98
N PHE A 250 6.30 17.06 9.98
CA PHE A 250 6.22 17.84 8.75
C PHE A 250 7.63 18.15 8.21
N PRO A 251 7.93 17.76 6.96
CA PRO A 251 9.27 17.95 6.40
C PRO A 251 9.45 19.39 5.92
N HIS A 252 9.83 20.29 6.83
CA HIS A 252 9.99 21.73 6.53
C HIS A 252 11.05 22.04 5.47
N ASP A 253 12.06 21.17 5.34
CA ASP A 253 13.20 21.34 4.45
C ASP A 253 13.11 20.45 3.18
N ALA A 254 11.98 19.77 2.96
CA ALA A 254 11.79 18.98 1.74
C ALA A 254 11.66 19.89 0.50
N ASP A 255 12.08 19.37 -0.65
CA ASP A 255 11.86 20.03 -1.94
C ASP A 255 10.34 20.17 -2.21
N PRO A 256 9.84 21.41 -2.37
CA PRO A 256 8.42 21.68 -2.62
C PRO A 256 7.84 20.99 -3.86
N LEU A 257 8.67 20.65 -4.85
CA LEU A 257 8.22 19.99 -6.07
C LEU A 257 7.87 18.52 -5.84
N VAL A 258 8.45 17.89 -4.81
CA VAL A 258 8.30 16.45 -4.57
C VAL A 258 7.72 16.07 -3.21
N ARG A 259 7.57 17.02 -2.27
CA ARG A 259 7.05 16.75 -0.92
C ARG A 259 5.73 15.96 -0.92
N ARG A 260 4.79 16.27 -1.82
CA ARG A 260 3.49 15.60 -1.90
C ARG A 260 3.58 14.09 -2.18
N TYR A 261 4.66 13.63 -2.80
CA TYR A 261 4.90 12.22 -3.11
C TYR A 261 5.61 11.48 -1.97
N GLY A 262 6.10 12.21 -0.96
CA GLY A 262 6.66 11.63 0.25
C GLY A 262 5.62 10.93 1.12
N PHE A 263 6.11 10.27 2.18
CA PHE A 263 5.25 9.56 3.11
C PHE A 263 4.29 10.49 3.84
N ASN A 264 2.98 10.20 3.75
CA ASN A 264 1.95 10.89 4.52
C ASN A 264 1.69 10.16 5.86
N PRO A 265 1.95 10.78 7.02
CA PRO A 265 1.81 10.15 8.33
C PRO A 265 0.38 9.76 8.71
N VAL A 266 -0.65 10.33 8.06
CA VAL A 266 -2.05 9.89 8.24
C VAL A 266 -2.22 8.43 7.78
N ARG A 267 -1.34 7.89 6.93
CA ARG A 267 -1.35 6.46 6.57
C ARG A 267 -0.89 5.56 7.73
N ALA A 268 0.01 6.03 8.59
CA ALA A 268 0.52 5.25 9.73
C ALA A 268 -0.41 5.31 10.94
N THR A 269 -1.13 6.42 11.09
CA THR A 269 -2.07 6.70 12.19
C THR A 269 -3.28 7.46 11.61
N PRO A 270 -4.29 6.74 11.08
CA PRO A 270 -5.37 7.32 10.30
C PRO A 270 -6.50 7.96 11.11
N LEU A 271 -6.50 7.82 12.44
CA LEU A 271 -7.50 8.40 13.33
C LEU A 271 -6.93 9.65 13.99
N VAL A 272 -7.72 10.71 14.08
CA VAL A 272 -7.29 11.99 14.65
C VAL A 272 -8.19 12.36 15.83
N GLU A 273 -7.58 12.52 17.00
CA GLU A 273 -8.25 12.99 18.21
C GLU A 273 -8.26 14.52 18.33
N GLY A 274 -9.08 15.05 19.25
CA GLY A 274 -9.10 16.48 19.60
C GLY A 274 -10.03 17.35 18.75
N PHE A 275 -10.91 16.73 17.96
CA PHE A 275 -11.84 17.41 17.06
C PHE A 275 -13.31 17.05 17.34
N GLY A 276 -13.69 17.09 18.63
CA GLY A 276 -15.03 16.73 19.10
C GLY A 276 -15.07 15.33 19.69
N GLU A 277 -16.27 14.75 19.72
CA GLU A 277 -16.49 13.39 20.21
C GLU A 277 -15.85 12.34 19.28
N GLY A 278 -15.22 11.34 19.88
CA GLY A 278 -14.51 10.26 19.20
C GLY A 278 -13.34 10.74 18.33
N TYR A 279 -13.10 9.98 17.27
CA TYR A 279 -12.00 10.21 16.34
C TYR A 279 -12.52 10.68 14.98
N LEU A 280 -11.87 11.69 14.41
CA LEU A 280 -12.03 11.97 12.98
C LEU A 280 -11.20 10.98 12.17
N VAL A 281 -11.75 10.54 11.05
CA VAL A 281 -11.10 9.65 10.09
C VAL A 281 -11.01 10.40 8.76
N PRO A 282 -9.95 11.22 8.53
CA PRO A 282 -9.89 12.10 7.37
C PRO A 282 -9.97 11.35 6.04
N VAL A 283 -9.37 10.16 5.98
CA VAL A 283 -9.37 9.30 4.80
C VAL A 283 -9.60 7.85 5.24
N PRO A 284 -10.86 7.36 5.23
CA PRO A 284 -11.18 6.00 5.71
C PRO A 284 -10.34 4.89 5.07
N ALA A 285 -10.01 5.00 3.78
CA ALA A 285 -9.15 4.03 3.10
C ALA A 285 -7.77 3.85 3.78
N ALA A 286 -7.25 4.85 4.49
CA ALA A 286 -5.99 4.75 5.22
C ALA A 286 -6.09 3.81 6.44
N VAL A 287 -7.30 3.63 7.00
CA VAL A 287 -7.55 2.67 8.10
C VAL A 287 -7.27 1.24 7.63
N LEU A 288 -7.75 0.88 6.44
CA LEU A 288 -7.52 -0.44 5.87
C LEU A 288 -6.04 -0.62 5.50
N GLY A 289 -5.41 0.40 4.91
CA GLY A 289 -3.97 0.36 4.62
C GLY A 289 -3.08 0.21 5.86
N LYS A 290 -3.55 0.65 7.05
CA LYS A 290 -2.85 0.42 8.32
C LYS A 290 -2.93 -1.05 8.76
N ALA A 291 -4.00 -1.76 8.43
CA ALA A 291 -4.19 -3.17 8.74
C ALA A 291 -3.73 -4.13 7.62
N SER A 292 -3.30 -3.61 6.48
CA SER A 292 -2.72 -4.43 5.42
C SER A 292 -1.33 -4.95 5.80
N LEU A 293 -0.84 -5.91 5.03
CA LEU A 293 0.49 -6.49 5.19
C LEU A 293 1.61 -5.44 5.18
N LEU A 294 1.47 -4.39 4.37
CA LEU A 294 2.40 -3.26 4.35
C LEU A 294 2.37 -2.47 5.66
N GLY A 295 1.16 -2.18 6.18
CA GLY A 295 0.97 -1.48 7.44
C GLY A 295 1.52 -2.26 8.63
N LEU A 296 1.26 -3.57 8.68
CA LEU A 296 1.81 -4.46 9.70
C LEU A 296 3.31 -4.65 9.57
N TYR A 297 3.88 -4.68 8.36
CA TYR A 297 5.32 -4.73 8.20
C TYR A 297 6.03 -3.54 8.85
N TYR A 298 5.57 -2.30 8.60
CA TYR A 298 6.21 -1.15 9.22
C TYR A 298 5.99 -1.13 10.74
N THR A 299 4.86 -1.65 11.21
CA THR A 299 4.58 -1.81 12.65
C THR A 299 5.53 -2.84 13.28
N GLY A 300 5.69 -4.00 12.65
CA GLY A 300 6.55 -5.10 13.06
C GLY A 300 8.03 -4.74 13.01
N VAL A 301 8.54 -4.23 11.89
CA VAL A 301 9.96 -3.83 11.76
C VAL A 301 10.34 -2.76 12.78
N LYS A 302 9.45 -1.79 13.06
CA LYS A 302 9.72 -0.76 14.06
C LYS A 302 9.92 -1.35 15.47
N ALA A 303 9.19 -2.42 15.81
CA ALA A 303 9.20 -3.00 17.15
C ALA A 303 10.15 -4.21 17.30
N LEU A 304 10.26 -5.03 16.26
CA LEU A 304 10.91 -6.35 16.27
C LEU A 304 12.13 -6.42 15.32
N GLY A 305 12.38 -5.35 14.56
CA GLY A 305 13.57 -5.21 13.71
C GLY A 305 13.60 -6.20 12.53
N ASN A 306 14.80 -6.55 12.10
CA ASN A 306 15.01 -7.40 10.92
C ASN A 306 14.45 -8.81 11.08
N LYS A 307 14.38 -9.34 12.31
CA LYS A 307 13.81 -10.68 12.55
C LYS A 307 12.39 -10.81 12.02
N PHE A 308 11.59 -9.75 12.18
CA PHE A 308 10.24 -9.71 11.62
C PHE A 308 10.26 -9.68 10.08
N ALA A 309 11.17 -8.89 9.49
CA ALA A 309 11.28 -8.79 8.04
C ALA A 309 11.74 -10.11 7.39
N ASP A 310 12.71 -10.79 8.03
CA ASP A 310 13.24 -12.06 7.58
C ASP A 310 12.16 -13.14 7.64
N ASP A 311 11.50 -13.30 8.79
CA ASP A 311 10.40 -14.25 8.95
C ASP A 311 9.21 -13.97 8.01
N LEU A 312 8.89 -12.69 7.79
CA LEU A 312 7.83 -12.32 6.85
C LEU A 312 8.22 -12.71 5.42
N GLY A 313 9.50 -12.60 5.06
CA GLY A 313 10.02 -13.06 3.77
C GLY A 313 9.81 -14.56 3.59
N GLU A 314 10.17 -15.35 4.61
CA GLU A 314 10.00 -16.80 4.61
C GLU A 314 8.52 -17.22 4.48
N LEU A 315 7.62 -16.55 5.22
CA LEU A 315 6.18 -16.79 5.09
C LEU A 315 5.65 -16.36 3.72
N PHE A 316 6.16 -15.26 3.15
CA PHE A 316 5.76 -14.78 1.84
C PHE A 316 6.16 -15.75 0.72
N GLU A 317 7.35 -16.35 0.78
CA GLU A 317 7.78 -17.42 -0.12
C GLU A 317 6.78 -18.57 -0.13
N GLN A 318 6.38 -19.07 1.05
CA GLN A 318 5.41 -20.15 1.18
C GLN A 318 4.00 -19.75 0.75
N TYR A 319 3.61 -18.49 0.99
CA TYR A 319 2.34 -17.94 0.56
C TYR A 319 2.21 -17.93 -0.97
N VAL A 320 3.26 -17.52 -1.70
CA VAL A 320 3.28 -17.61 -3.17
C VAL A 320 3.09 -19.05 -3.62
N GLY A 321 3.77 -20.01 -3.01
CA GLY A 321 3.58 -21.43 -3.31
C GLY A 321 2.16 -21.93 -3.07
N ARG A 322 1.45 -21.42 -2.05
CA ARG A 322 0.02 -21.73 -1.83
C ARG A 322 -0.85 -21.19 -2.96
N GLN A 323 -0.54 -19.99 -3.47
CA GLN A 323 -1.25 -19.41 -4.60
C GLN A 323 -1.01 -20.21 -5.89
N LEU A 324 0.25 -20.51 -6.23
CA LEU A 324 0.59 -21.25 -7.44
C LEU A 324 -0.08 -22.63 -7.51
N ARG A 325 -0.25 -23.31 -6.37
CA ARG A 325 -0.95 -24.62 -6.30
C ARG A 325 -2.44 -24.55 -6.63
N LEU A 326 -3.02 -23.36 -6.79
CA LEU A 326 -4.39 -23.19 -7.28
C LEU A 326 -4.49 -23.31 -8.82
N LEU A 327 -3.37 -23.29 -9.55
CA LEU A 327 -3.36 -23.49 -11.00
C LEU A 327 -3.85 -24.91 -11.33
N PRO A 328 -4.95 -25.05 -12.11
CA PRO A 328 -5.62 -26.34 -12.30
C PRO A 328 -4.86 -27.31 -13.23
N ASP A 329 -3.95 -26.79 -14.05
CA ASP A 329 -3.26 -27.48 -15.14
C ASP A 329 -1.74 -27.52 -14.96
N ALA A 330 -1.25 -27.34 -13.73
CA ALA A 330 0.18 -27.32 -13.44
C ALA A 330 0.57 -28.16 -12.22
N GLU A 331 1.78 -28.72 -12.26
CA GLU A 331 2.45 -29.29 -11.11
C GLU A 331 3.38 -28.23 -10.49
N VAL A 332 3.34 -28.06 -9.17
CA VAL A 332 4.14 -27.05 -8.46
C VAL A 332 5.16 -27.74 -7.56
N HIS A 333 6.44 -27.53 -7.87
CA HIS A 333 7.58 -28.09 -7.14
C HIS A 333 8.27 -27.00 -6.30
N PRO A 334 8.67 -27.30 -5.06
CA PRO A 334 9.40 -26.37 -4.20
C PRO A 334 10.88 -26.23 -4.62
N GLU A 335 11.58 -25.29 -3.98
CA GLU A 335 13.03 -25.10 -4.07
C GLU A 335 13.80 -26.43 -4.00
N VAL A 336 14.71 -26.62 -4.95
CA VAL A 336 15.66 -27.74 -5.00
C VAL A 336 17.00 -27.27 -4.45
N VAL A 337 17.45 -27.95 -3.39
CA VAL A 337 18.82 -27.83 -2.89
C VAL A 337 19.67 -28.89 -3.57
N TYR A 338 20.83 -28.51 -4.09
CA TYR A 338 21.73 -29.41 -4.80
C TYR A 338 23.20 -29.17 -4.45
N ALA A 339 24.01 -30.23 -4.50
CA ALA A 339 25.42 -30.13 -4.20
C ALA A 339 26.19 -29.38 -5.30
N LEU A 340 27.06 -28.46 -4.88
CA LEU A 340 28.05 -27.77 -5.70
C LEU A 340 29.47 -28.28 -5.35
N PRO A 341 30.47 -28.03 -6.24
CA PRO A 341 31.86 -28.35 -5.93
C PRO A 341 32.32 -27.73 -4.59
N ARG A 342 33.29 -28.39 -3.93
CA ARG A 342 33.87 -27.97 -2.64
C ARG A 342 32.89 -27.98 -1.46
N ASN A 343 31.96 -28.94 -1.44
CA ASN A 343 30.96 -29.12 -0.37
C ASN A 343 30.10 -27.87 -0.13
N GLN A 344 29.80 -27.14 -1.21
CA GLN A 344 28.85 -26.03 -1.16
C GLN A 344 27.47 -26.52 -1.57
N GLU A 345 26.43 -25.83 -1.14
CA GLU A 345 25.07 -26.09 -1.57
C GLU A 345 24.60 -24.96 -2.50
N GLY A 346 24.05 -25.36 -3.63
CA GLY A 346 23.30 -24.51 -4.53
C GLY A 346 21.81 -24.62 -4.22
N LYS A 347 21.09 -23.54 -4.49
CA LYS A 347 19.64 -23.46 -4.37
C LYS A 347 19.06 -23.01 -5.71
N SER A 348 17.95 -23.62 -6.11
CA SER A 348 17.18 -23.18 -7.27
C SER A 348 16.39 -21.91 -6.95
N VAL A 349 15.51 -21.52 -7.87
CA VAL A 349 14.37 -20.64 -7.57
C VAL A 349 13.46 -21.25 -6.50
N ASP A 350 12.68 -20.40 -5.84
CA ASP A 350 11.78 -20.79 -4.74
C ASP A 350 10.68 -21.77 -5.16
N TRP A 351 10.15 -21.62 -6.39
CA TRP A 351 9.13 -22.50 -6.95
C TRP A 351 9.35 -22.77 -8.43
N MET A 352 9.01 -23.98 -8.87
CA MET A 352 8.97 -24.37 -10.29
C MET A 352 7.57 -24.86 -10.62
N VAL A 353 6.96 -24.27 -11.64
CA VAL A 353 5.60 -24.60 -12.08
C VAL A 353 5.67 -25.25 -13.44
N VAL A 354 5.24 -26.51 -13.53
CA VAL A 354 5.32 -27.34 -14.73
C VAL A 354 3.93 -27.47 -15.34
N PHE A 355 3.72 -26.76 -16.45
CA PHE A 355 2.55 -26.89 -17.32
C PHE A 355 2.85 -27.87 -18.46
N PRO A 356 1.86 -28.39 -19.19
CA PRO A 356 2.07 -29.27 -20.35
C PRO A 356 3.00 -28.72 -21.43
N ASP A 357 3.05 -27.40 -21.61
CA ASP A 357 3.76 -26.71 -22.69
C ASP A 357 4.75 -25.63 -22.20
N LEU A 358 4.92 -25.47 -20.89
CA LEU A 358 5.80 -24.47 -20.28
C LEU A 358 6.39 -24.96 -18.95
N VAL A 359 7.65 -24.64 -18.68
CA VAL A 359 8.21 -24.60 -17.32
C VAL A 359 8.35 -23.13 -16.90
N LEU A 360 7.68 -22.75 -15.83
CA LEU A 360 7.77 -21.41 -15.24
C LEU A 360 8.60 -21.48 -13.95
N LEU A 361 9.74 -20.80 -13.94
CA LEU A 361 10.62 -20.65 -12.78
C LEU A 361 10.20 -19.40 -12.00
N VAL A 362 9.80 -19.56 -10.75
CA VAL A 362 9.27 -18.47 -9.92
C VAL A 362 10.21 -18.20 -8.76
N GLU A 363 10.81 -17.00 -8.78
CA GLU A 363 11.57 -16.47 -7.67
C GLU A 363 10.71 -15.47 -6.89
N VAL A 364 10.71 -15.54 -5.57
CA VAL A 364 9.93 -14.68 -4.69
C VAL A 364 10.84 -13.67 -4.02
N LYS A 365 10.40 -12.42 -3.95
CA LYS A 365 11.08 -11.35 -3.22
C LYS A 365 10.10 -10.59 -2.34
N SER A 366 10.36 -10.57 -1.04
CA SER A 366 9.64 -9.71 -0.08
C SER A 366 10.01 -8.21 -0.22
N THR A 367 10.70 -7.84 -1.30
CA THR A 367 11.13 -6.46 -1.56
C THR A 367 9.94 -5.59 -1.94
N ARG A 368 10.10 -4.30 -1.66
CA ARG A 368 9.12 -3.24 -1.93
C ARG A 368 9.81 -2.04 -2.57
N PRO A 369 9.12 -1.21 -3.37
CA PRO A 369 9.64 0.09 -3.76
C PRO A 369 9.89 0.96 -2.51
N ASN A 370 11.07 1.58 -2.40
CA ASN A 370 11.33 2.56 -1.34
C ASN A 370 10.91 3.97 -1.81
N ALA A 371 10.80 4.90 -0.86
CA ALA A 371 10.43 6.28 -1.15
C ALA A 371 11.34 6.91 -2.22
N GLU A 372 12.65 6.67 -2.15
CA GLU A 372 13.63 7.18 -3.10
C GLU A 372 13.34 6.72 -4.54
N LEU A 373 13.10 5.43 -4.77
CA LEU A 373 12.71 4.92 -6.08
C LEU A 373 11.40 5.54 -6.57
N LEU A 374 10.42 5.69 -5.67
CA LEU A 374 9.11 6.26 -6.02
C LEU A 374 9.18 7.77 -6.32
N LEU A 375 10.17 8.50 -5.80
CA LEU A 375 10.35 9.92 -6.12
C LEU A 375 10.92 10.15 -7.53
N GLY A 376 11.43 9.09 -8.17
CA GLY A 376 12.10 9.16 -9.47
C GLY A 376 13.51 9.74 -9.28
N PRO A 377 14.54 8.89 -9.16
CA PRO A 377 15.88 9.36 -8.84
C PRO A 377 16.51 10.19 -9.98
N ASP A 378 17.54 10.97 -9.65
CA ASP A 378 18.21 11.87 -10.58
C ASP A 378 19.13 11.09 -11.53
N GLY A 379 18.51 10.45 -12.53
CA GLY A 379 19.19 9.72 -13.61
C GLY A 379 19.18 8.20 -13.43
N PHE A 380 19.43 7.50 -14.54
CA PHE A 380 19.43 6.03 -14.60
C PHE A 380 20.52 5.35 -13.75
N ALA A 381 21.54 6.10 -13.29
CA ALA A 381 22.61 5.58 -12.43
C ALA A 381 22.11 5.15 -11.04
N ASP A 382 21.04 5.75 -10.54
CA ASP A 382 20.42 5.41 -9.25
C ASP A 382 19.45 4.21 -9.34
N LEU A 383 19.26 3.64 -10.54
CA LEU A 383 18.55 2.37 -10.72
C LEU A 383 19.36 1.16 -10.23
N ASP A 384 20.57 1.35 -9.73
CA ASP A 384 21.29 0.34 -8.94
C ASP A 384 20.47 -0.14 -7.74
N ILE A 385 19.52 0.67 -7.24
CA ILE A 385 18.54 0.23 -6.22
C ILE A 385 17.64 -0.89 -6.77
N LEU A 386 17.19 -0.81 -8.03
CA LEU A 386 16.42 -1.87 -8.67
C LEU A 386 17.28 -3.12 -8.85
N LYS A 387 18.51 -2.98 -9.37
CA LYS A 387 19.44 -4.11 -9.51
C LYS A 387 19.69 -4.83 -8.19
N LYS A 388 19.91 -4.09 -7.10
CA LYS A 388 20.12 -4.67 -5.76
C LYS A 388 18.88 -5.42 -5.24
N ARG A 389 17.67 -4.96 -5.57
CA ARG A 389 16.40 -5.53 -5.05
C ARG A 389 15.91 -6.75 -5.83
N VAL A 390 16.01 -6.74 -7.16
CA VAL A 390 15.48 -7.82 -8.01
C VAL A 390 16.55 -8.55 -8.82
N GLY A 391 17.74 -7.97 -9.00
CA GLY A 391 18.80 -8.52 -9.87
C GLY A 391 19.25 -9.94 -9.50
N LYS A 392 19.33 -10.24 -8.20
CA LYS A 392 19.62 -11.61 -7.73
C LYS A 392 18.60 -12.64 -8.23
N GLY A 393 17.33 -12.25 -8.31
CA GLY A 393 16.28 -13.14 -8.80
C GLY A 393 16.43 -13.50 -10.27
N PHE A 394 16.86 -12.55 -11.11
CA PHE A 394 17.19 -12.84 -12.52
C PHE A 394 18.30 -13.88 -12.63
N GLN A 395 19.35 -13.74 -11.82
CA GLN A 395 20.48 -14.69 -11.80
C GLN A 395 20.08 -16.08 -11.28
N GLN A 396 19.22 -16.15 -10.25
CA GLN A 396 18.70 -17.42 -9.73
C GLN A 396 17.84 -18.15 -10.76
N ILE A 397 16.98 -17.42 -11.49
CA ILE A 397 16.20 -17.97 -12.61
C ILE A 397 17.12 -18.50 -13.70
N GLU A 398 18.08 -17.70 -14.16
CA GLU A 398 19.00 -18.11 -15.22
C GLU A 398 19.81 -19.35 -14.82
N THR A 399 20.34 -19.35 -13.60
CA THR A 399 21.10 -20.51 -13.06
C THR A 399 20.22 -21.76 -13.01
N SER A 400 18.97 -21.63 -12.55
CA SER A 400 18.04 -22.77 -12.47
C SER A 400 17.67 -23.30 -13.85
N ALA A 401 17.41 -22.40 -14.81
CA ALA A 401 17.13 -22.76 -16.20
C ALA A 401 18.31 -23.49 -16.84
N GLU A 402 19.54 -23.03 -16.62
CA GLU A 402 20.76 -23.69 -17.10
C GLU A 402 20.90 -25.10 -16.51
N ARG A 403 20.67 -25.28 -15.20
CA ARG A 403 20.73 -26.61 -14.56
C ARG A 403 19.69 -27.59 -15.10
N ILE A 404 18.48 -27.10 -15.38
CA ILE A 404 17.44 -27.89 -16.03
C ILE A 404 17.90 -28.28 -17.43
N ALA A 405 18.35 -27.33 -18.25
CA ALA A 405 18.81 -27.59 -19.62
C ALA A 405 19.97 -28.61 -19.67
N GLU A 406 20.94 -28.50 -18.76
CA GLU A 406 22.07 -29.42 -18.61
C GLU A 406 21.67 -30.84 -18.18
N GLY A 407 20.43 -31.04 -17.69
CA GLY A 407 19.98 -32.32 -17.17
C GLY A 407 20.59 -32.67 -15.82
N HIS A 408 20.83 -31.66 -14.97
CA HIS A 408 21.36 -31.88 -13.63
C HIS A 408 20.44 -32.82 -12.83
N VAL A 409 21.00 -33.83 -12.17
CA VAL A 409 20.25 -34.94 -11.55
C VAL A 409 19.18 -34.48 -10.55
N ALA A 410 19.45 -33.41 -9.80
CA ALA A 410 18.49 -32.84 -8.84
C ALA A 410 17.21 -32.30 -9.51
N PHE A 411 17.29 -31.96 -10.80
CA PHE A 411 16.18 -31.43 -11.61
C PHE A 411 15.60 -32.48 -12.56
N ALA A 412 15.91 -33.77 -12.39
CA ALA A 412 15.46 -34.82 -13.31
C ALA A 412 13.94 -34.96 -13.42
N HIS A 413 13.19 -34.48 -12.44
CA HIS A 413 11.73 -34.45 -12.43
C HIS A 413 11.13 -33.27 -13.21
N ILE A 414 11.93 -32.26 -13.57
CA ILE A 414 11.50 -31.10 -14.34
C ILE A 414 11.73 -31.38 -15.84
N PRO A 415 10.70 -31.23 -16.70
CA PRO A 415 10.84 -31.50 -18.12
C PRO A 415 11.76 -30.50 -18.82
N ARG A 416 12.43 -30.97 -19.87
CA ARG A 416 13.41 -30.20 -20.68
C ARG A 416 12.97 -30.01 -22.13
N ASP A 417 11.79 -30.51 -22.47
CA ASP A 417 11.26 -30.59 -23.83
C ASP A 417 10.35 -29.40 -24.21
N ARG A 418 10.21 -28.42 -23.32
CA ARG A 418 9.34 -27.25 -23.48
C ARG A 418 10.05 -25.95 -23.10
N PRO A 419 9.57 -24.79 -23.57
CA PRO A 419 10.11 -23.50 -23.18
C PRO A 419 10.19 -23.31 -21.66
N VAL A 420 11.20 -22.55 -21.24
CA VAL A 420 11.40 -22.14 -19.85
C VAL A 420 11.24 -20.62 -19.78
N LEU A 421 10.37 -20.14 -18.90
CA LEU A 421 10.19 -18.72 -18.59
C LEU A 421 10.47 -18.47 -17.11
N GLY A 422 10.84 -17.25 -16.78
CA GLY A 422 11.02 -16.79 -15.41
C GLY A 422 9.94 -15.80 -14.97
N MET A 423 9.63 -15.83 -13.68
CA MET A 423 8.79 -14.82 -13.03
C MET A 423 9.40 -14.46 -11.67
N ILE A 424 9.56 -13.17 -11.42
CA ILE A 424 9.91 -12.66 -10.09
C ILE A 424 8.64 -12.13 -9.45
N VAL A 425 8.21 -12.73 -8.34
CA VAL A 425 7.01 -12.32 -7.59
C VAL A 425 7.41 -11.41 -6.44
N THR A 426 6.91 -10.18 -6.43
CA THR A 426 7.18 -9.20 -5.37
C THR A 426 5.96 -8.99 -4.48
N MET A 427 6.20 -8.71 -3.19
CA MET A 427 5.11 -8.47 -2.23
C MET A 427 4.32 -7.18 -2.53
N GLU A 428 4.99 -6.15 -3.05
CA GLU A 428 4.36 -4.90 -3.51
C GLU A 428 4.60 -4.70 -5.00
N PRO A 429 3.72 -3.99 -5.72
CA PRO A 429 3.86 -3.78 -7.15
C PRO A 429 5.02 -2.85 -7.51
N PHE A 430 5.81 -3.27 -8.49
CA PHE A 430 6.76 -2.42 -9.20
C PHE A 430 6.19 -2.05 -10.57
N HIS A 431 5.24 -1.10 -10.59
CA HIS A 431 4.37 -0.82 -11.73
C HIS A 431 5.04 -0.57 -13.09
N LEU A 432 6.30 -0.12 -13.11
CA LEU A 432 7.01 0.21 -14.34
C LEU A 432 8.21 -0.71 -14.60
N ILE A 433 8.46 -1.72 -13.78
CA ILE A 433 9.72 -2.48 -13.88
C ILE A 433 9.84 -3.29 -15.17
N ASN A 434 8.72 -3.64 -15.81
CA ASN A 434 8.72 -4.33 -17.09
C ASN A 434 8.72 -3.38 -18.29
N THR A 435 8.69 -2.05 -18.11
CA THR A 435 8.81 -1.15 -19.26
C THR A 435 10.21 -1.26 -19.88
N PRO A 436 10.35 -1.07 -21.21
CA PRO A 436 11.66 -1.15 -21.87
C PRO A 436 12.73 -0.25 -21.22
N GLU A 437 12.33 0.94 -20.75
CA GLU A 437 13.23 1.91 -20.13
C GLU A 437 13.83 1.39 -18.81
N LEU A 438 13.03 0.79 -17.93
CA LEU A 438 13.55 0.24 -16.67
C LEU A 438 14.19 -1.14 -16.87
N ARG A 439 13.72 -1.95 -17.82
CA ARG A 439 14.34 -3.23 -18.19
C ARG A 439 15.73 -3.05 -18.76
N ALA A 440 15.99 -1.98 -19.52
CA ALA A 440 17.33 -1.66 -20.03
C ALA A 440 18.38 -1.45 -18.93
N ALA A 441 17.96 -1.11 -17.70
CA ALA A 441 18.84 -0.99 -16.56
C ALA A 441 19.15 -2.32 -15.85
N ILE A 442 18.48 -3.42 -16.22
CA ILE A 442 18.69 -4.76 -15.66
C ILE A 442 19.50 -5.59 -16.66
N GLU A 443 20.44 -6.40 -16.16
CA GLU A 443 21.24 -7.27 -17.04
C GLU A 443 20.32 -8.23 -17.83
N PRO A 444 20.50 -8.35 -19.15
CA PRO A 444 19.70 -9.24 -19.96
C PRO A 444 20.00 -10.70 -19.59
N THR A 445 18.94 -11.51 -19.47
CA THR A 445 19.00 -12.96 -19.23
C THR A 445 18.62 -13.71 -20.52
N ARG A 446 19.13 -14.94 -20.72
CA ARG A 446 18.68 -15.76 -21.87
C ARG A 446 17.28 -16.28 -21.64
N THR A 447 16.95 -16.59 -20.40
CA THR A 447 15.59 -16.93 -19.97
C THR A 447 14.75 -15.65 -19.95
N PRO A 448 13.64 -15.57 -20.69
CA PRO A 448 12.74 -14.41 -20.59
C PRO A 448 12.13 -14.36 -19.18
N VAL A 449 12.24 -13.22 -18.52
CA VAL A 449 11.76 -13.03 -17.14
C VAL A 449 10.82 -11.84 -17.05
N THR A 450 9.66 -12.05 -16.45
CA THR A 450 8.72 -10.99 -16.05
C THR A 450 8.78 -10.73 -14.56
N VAL A 451 8.50 -9.51 -14.11
CA VAL A 451 8.31 -9.21 -12.69
C VAL A 451 6.82 -8.96 -12.45
N SER A 452 6.27 -9.54 -11.40
CA SER A 452 4.85 -9.48 -11.09
C SER A 452 4.65 -9.26 -9.60
N SER A 453 3.62 -8.51 -9.24
CA SER A 453 3.19 -8.42 -7.85
C SER A 453 2.46 -9.69 -7.42
N ILE A 454 2.44 -9.97 -6.12
CA ILE A 454 1.60 -11.04 -5.56
C ILE A 454 0.13 -10.87 -5.93
N HIS A 455 -0.36 -9.63 -6.01
CA HIS A 455 -1.74 -9.35 -6.39
C HIS A 455 -2.06 -9.86 -7.81
N GLU A 456 -1.11 -9.72 -8.75
CA GLU A 456 -1.27 -10.26 -10.09
C GLU A 456 -1.27 -11.78 -10.11
N VAL A 457 -0.45 -12.43 -9.27
CA VAL A 457 -0.48 -13.90 -9.13
C VAL A 457 -1.80 -14.37 -8.54
N GLU A 458 -2.32 -13.70 -7.51
CA GLU A 458 -3.62 -14.00 -6.90
C GLU A 458 -4.78 -13.88 -7.89
N GLN A 459 -4.69 -12.95 -8.86
CA GLN A 459 -5.63 -12.83 -9.97
C GLN A 459 -5.37 -13.88 -11.07
N ALA A 460 -4.11 -14.17 -11.39
CA ALA A 460 -3.76 -15.14 -12.44
C ALA A 460 -4.37 -16.51 -12.16
N VAL A 461 -4.31 -16.96 -10.90
CA VAL A 461 -4.81 -18.28 -10.48
C VAL A 461 -6.33 -18.36 -10.38
N THR A 462 -7.06 -17.27 -10.64
CA THR A 462 -8.51 -17.28 -10.73
C THR A 462 -9.02 -17.29 -12.17
N ILE A 463 -8.14 -17.21 -13.18
CA ILE A 463 -8.55 -17.26 -14.58
C ILE A 463 -9.06 -18.67 -14.93
N THR A 464 -10.16 -18.76 -15.68
CA THR A 464 -10.90 -20.03 -15.90
C THR A 464 -11.02 -20.44 -17.36
N ASP A 465 -10.90 -19.50 -18.30
CA ASP A 465 -11.10 -19.73 -19.73
C ASP A 465 -9.79 -19.92 -20.50
N VAL A 466 -8.64 -19.67 -19.85
CA VAL A 466 -7.31 -19.83 -20.45
C VAL A 466 -6.27 -20.23 -19.39
N SER A 467 -5.29 -21.02 -19.80
CA SER A 467 -4.12 -21.35 -18.96
C SER A 467 -3.18 -20.16 -18.81
N LEU A 468 -2.59 -19.99 -17.62
CA LEU A 468 -1.54 -19.02 -17.39
C LEU A 468 -0.33 -19.24 -18.34
N ALA A 469 0.00 -20.50 -18.65
CA ALA A 469 1.06 -20.80 -19.61
C ALA A 469 0.76 -20.23 -21.00
N GLY A 470 -0.48 -20.37 -21.47
CA GLY A 470 -0.93 -19.82 -22.74
C GLY A 470 -0.79 -18.30 -22.80
N LEU A 471 -1.13 -17.60 -21.71
CA LEU A 471 -0.97 -16.14 -21.60
C LEU A 471 0.50 -15.72 -21.64
N LEU A 472 1.36 -16.38 -20.87
CA LEU A 472 2.78 -16.06 -20.80
C LEU A 472 3.51 -16.35 -22.11
N LEU A 473 3.23 -17.49 -22.74
CA LEU A 473 3.80 -17.84 -24.05
C LEU A 473 3.37 -16.84 -25.13
N ALA A 474 2.12 -16.35 -25.08
CA ALA A 474 1.65 -15.31 -25.99
C ALA A 474 2.36 -13.96 -25.74
N SER A 475 2.61 -13.59 -24.48
CA SER A 475 3.21 -12.30 -24.11
C SER A 475 4.71 -12.18 -24.38
N THR A 476 5.45 -13.30 -24.42
CA THR A 476 6.89 -13.31 -24.73
C THR A 476 7.24 -12.79 -26.13
N ARG A 477 6.22 -12.50 -26.95
CA ARG A 477 6.34 -11.90 -28.28
C ARG A 477 6.33 -10.36 -28.30
N GLY A 478 6.15 -9.69 -27.16
CA GLY A 478 6.32 -8.23 -27.03
C GLY A 478 5.31 -7.55 -26.10
N ASP A 479 5.79 -6.54 -25.37
CA ASP A 479 5.06 -5.33 -24.92
C ASP A 479 4.21 -5.36 -23.63
N GLY A 480 4.19 -6.43 -22.83
CA GLY A 480 3.45 -6.42 -21.55
C GLY A 480 4.11 -5.60 -20.44
N LEU A 481 3.46 -4.55 -19.93
CA LEU A 481 3.94 -3.76 -18.77
C LEU A 481 3.69 -4.50 -17.45
N THR A 482 2.61 -5.29 -17.38
CA THR A 482 2.17 -6.05 -16.20
C THR A 482 1.42 -7.31 -16.64
N LEU A 483 1.32 -8.35 -15.80
CA LEU A 483 0.47 -9.51 -16.11
C LEU A 483 -1.01 -9.10 -16.21
N GLN A 484 -1.41 -8.09 -15.46
CA GLN A 484 -2.79 -7.60 -15.46
C GLN A 484 -3.27 -7.18 -16.85
N GLU A 485 -2.38 -6.73 -17.74
CA GLU A 485 -2.74 -6.41 -19.12
C GLU A 485 -3.11 -7.66 -19.92
N LEU A 486 -2.48 -8.80 -19.63
CA LEU A 486 -2.78 -10.09 -20.24
C LEU A 486 -4.12 -10.65 -19.79
N PHE A 487 -4.64 -10.20 -18.64
CA PHE A 487 -5.90 -10.72 -18.09
C PHE A 487 -7.14 -10.02 -18.68
N LYS A 488 -6.97 -8.95 -19.46
CA LYS A 488 -8.08 -8.18 -20.03
C LYS A 488 -8.90 -9.06 -20.98
N GLY A 489 -10.19 -9.20 -20.69
CA GLY A 489 -11.13 -9.95 -21.54
C GLY A 489 -11.31 -11.41 -21.15
N HIS A 490 -10.59 -11.89 -20.13
CA HIS A 490 -10.72 -13.25 -19.62
C HIS A 490 -11.75 -13.39 -18.50
N GLN A 491 -12.13 -14.63 -18.21
CA GLN A 491 -13.11 -14.99 -17.19
C GLN A 491 -12.41 -15.43 -15.92
N PHE A 492 -12.95 -14.98 -14.79
CA PHE A 492 -12.38 -15.26 -13.47
C PHE A 492 -13.38 -16.05 -12.63
N THR A 493 -12.87 -16.91 -11.74
CA THR A 493 -13.66 -17.34 -10.59
C THR A 493 -14.06 -16.13 -9.77
N LYS A 494 -15.14 -16.27 -9.01
CA LYS A 494 -15.65 -15.17 -8.17
C LYS A 494 -14.59 -14.70 -7.17
N HIS A 495 -13.88 -15.64 -6.57
CA HIS A 495 -12.89 -15.38 -5.54
C HIS A 495 -11.70 -16.35 -5.65
N ASN A 496 -10.54 -15.89 -5.18
CA ASN A 496 -9.37 -16.70 -4.94
C ASN A 496 -9.58 -17.53 -3.66
N ALA A 497 -9.47 -18.85 -3.74
CA ALA A 497 -9.82 -19.76 -2.64
C ALA A 497 -8.98 -19.57 -1.37
N VAL A 498 -7.69 -19.18 -1.51
CA VAL A 498 -6.83 -18.88 -0.36
C VAL A 498 -7.27 -17.58 0.31
N LEU A 499 -7.58 -16.54 -0.48
CA LEU A 499 -8.08 -15.27 0.05
C LEU A 499 -9.49 -15.43 0.66
N GLU A 500 -10.36 -16.26 0.07
CA GLU A 500 -11.73 -16.45 0.56
C GLU A 500 -11.74 -17.12 1.93
N ARG A 501 -10.97 -18.21 2.10
CA ARG A 501 -10.78 -18.85 3.41
C ARG A 501 -10.23 -17.86 4.45
N ALA A 502 -9.32 -16.97 4.04
CA ALA A 502 -8.77 -15.96 4.93
C ALA A 502 -9.80 -14.89 5.30
N TRP A 503 -10.57 -14.42 4.33
CA TRP A 503 -11.64 -13.46 4.54
C TRP A 503 -12.74 -13.98 5.47
N GLU A 504 -13.15 -15.24 5.30
CA GLU A 504 -14.13 -15.92 6.15
C GLU A 504 -13.67 -16.08 7.60
N SER A 505 -12.36 -16.08 7.84
CA SER A 505 -11.77 -16.18 9.19
C SER A 505 -11.64 -14.84 9.91
N ILE A 506 -11.96 -13.71 9.27
CA ILE A 506 -11.93 -12.39 9.90
C ILE A 506 -13.19 -12.24 10.77
N PRO A 507 -13.06 -12.06 12.11
CA PRO A 507 -14.19 -11.70 12.97
C PRO A 507 -15.01 -10.55 12.40
N MET A 508 -16.32 -10.71 12.31
CA MET A 508 -17.19 -9.62 11.87
C MET A 508 -18.31 -9.45 12.89
N PRO A 509 -18.47 -8.25 13.49
CA PRO A 509 -19.67 -7.92 14.24
C PRO A 509 -20.86 -8.25 13.35
N ARG A 510 -21.79 -9.07 13.85
CA ARG A 510 -23.02 -9.34 13.09
C ARG A 510 -23.76 -8.02 12.93
N ASP A 511 -24.15 -7.69 11.71
CA ASP A 511 -25.09 -6.60 11.49
C ASP A 511 -26.36 -6.94 12.30
N GLY A 512 -26.55 -6.27 13.44
CA GLY A 512 -27.78 -6.35 14.25
C GLY A 512 -29.01 -5.77 13.55
N ARG A 513 -28.97 -5.61 12.22
CA ARG A 513 -30.06 -5.15 11.35
C ARG A 513 -30.33 -6.20 10.28
N GLY A 514 -30.98 -7.28 10.71
CA GLY A 514 -31.89 -8.04 9.85
C GLY A 514 -33.17 -7.25 9.60
#